data_AF-A0A257GUW3-F1
#
_entry.id   AF-A0A257GUW3-F1
#
_cell.length_a   1.000
_cell.length_b   1.000
_cell.length_c   1.000
_cell.angle_alpha   90.00
_cell.angle_beta   90.00
_cell.angle_gamma   90.00
#
_symmetry.space_group_name_H-M   'P 1'
#
loop_
_entity.id
_entity.type
_entity.pdbx_description
1 polymer ?
#
loop_
_entity_poly.entity_id
_entity_poly.type
_entity_poly.pdbx_seq_one_letter_code
_entity_poly.pdbx_strand_id
1 'polypeptide(L)'
;YATVEEFCAELRTIEASLQSNHGQALVAQRLHPLIRAIEVFGFHLATVDLRQSSDKHEEVVAELLKVARIEPDYSALTEAAKRTLLLNLLNDARTLQVQGADYSAHAHSELSIFRMAKVMRERFGHQAIRHYIISHTETVSDLLEVLLLQKEAGLMRGTLDARAHNDLIVVPLFETIEDLRNAAPIMREFYAVPGIKAMVTRSGAEQDIMLGYSDSNKDGGIFTSNWELYRAEIALVELFDELNAQDAGDVAATTIQLRMFHGRGGTVGRGGGPSYEAILAQPPGTVRGQIRLTEQGEVIGSKYANPEIGRRNLETLVAATLEAT
;
A
#
# COMPACT_ATOMS: atom_id res chain seq x y z
N TYR A 1 16.28 20.41 -10.86
CA TYR A 1 15.38 19.39 -11.44
C TYR A 1 14.06 19.46 -10.71
N ALA A 2 12.96 19.54 -11.43
CA ALA A 2 11.62 19.53 -10.85
C ALA A 2 11.19 18.09 -10.49
N THR A 3 11.68 17.09 -11.24
CA THR A 3 11.45 15.68 -10.93
C THR A 3 12.73 14.85 -10.95
N VAL A 4 12.67 13.66 -10.36
CA VAL A 4 13.79 12.70 -10.34
C VAL A 4 14.05 12.13 -11.73
N GLU A 5 12.99 11.98 -12.54
CA GLU A 5 13.06 11.48 -13.91
C GLU A 5 13.82 12.43 -14.82
N GLU A 6 13.61 13.74 -14.68
CA GLU A 6 14.37 14.77 -15.40
C GLU A 6 15.87 14.65 -15.11
N PHE A 7 16.22 14.51 -13.82
CA PHE A 7 17.63 14.37 -13.43
C PHE A 7 18.24 13.07 -13.97
N CYS A 8 17.52 11.96 -13.85
CA CYS A 8 17.97 10.67 -14.36
C CYS A 8 18.14 10.69 -15.89
N ALA A 9 17.23 11.34 -16.62
CA ALA A 9 17.32 11.48 -18.08
C ALA A 9 18.56 12.28 -18.51
N GLU A 10 18.93 13.33 -17.78
CA GLU A 10 20.16 14.07 -18.05
C GLU A 10 21.41 13.22 -17.77
N LEU A 11 21.43 12.44 -16.68
CA LEU A 11 22.53 11.52 -16.40
C LEU A 11 22.68 10.45 -17.50
N ARG A 12 21.56 9.91 -18.00
CA ARG A 12 21.56 8.97 -19.14
C ARG A 12 22.04 9.63 -20.44
N THR A 13 21.79 10.92 -20.62
CA THR A 13 22.36 11.68 -21.75
C THR A 13 23.88 11.77 -21.65
N ILE A 14 24.41 12.05 -20.45
CA ILE A 14 25.84 12.06 -20.18
C ILE A 14 26.44 10.66 -20.42
N GLU A 15 25.76 9.62 -19.96
CA GLU A 15 26.16 8.22 -20.18
C GLU A 15 26.31 7.92 -21.68
N ALA A 16 25.28 8.20 -22.48
CA ALA A 16 25.29 7.94 -23.92
C ALA A 16 26.43 8.70 -24.64
N SER A 17 26.69 9.95 -24.22
CA SER A 17 27.81 10.74 -24.75
C SER A 17 29.17 10.12 -24.41
N LEU A 18 29.39 9.72 -23.15
CA LEU A 18 30.62 9.08 -22.72
C LEU A 18 30.86 7.75 -23.45
N GLN A 19 29.82 6.94 -23.63
CA GLN A 19 29.90 5.69 -24.38
C GLN A 19 30.28 5.93 -25.86
N SER A 20 29.73 6.98 -26.46
CA SER A 20 29.98 7.30 -27.88
C SER A 20 31.33 7.98 -28.13
N ASN A 21 31.95 8.56 -27.10
CA ASN A 21 33.18 9.36 -27.23
C ASN A 21 34.36 8.76 -26.44
N HIS A 22 34.46 7.43 -26.39
CA HIS A 22 35.56 6.68 -25.76
C HIS A 22 35.74 6.91 -24.24
N GLY A 23 34.72 7.43 -23.56
CA GLY A 23 34.69 7.69 -22.11
C GLY A 23 34.10 6.55 -21.27
N GLN A 24 33.84 5.38 -21.85
CA GLN A 24 33.14 4.27 -21.18
C GLN A 24 33.77 3.84 -19.85
N ALA A 25 35.08 4.01 -19.66
CA ALA A 25 35.77 3.65 -18.42
C ALA A 25 35.27 4.45 -17.19
N LEU A 26 34.76 5.68 -17.40
CA LEU A 26 34.24 6.53 -16.33
C LEU A 26 32.80 6.18 -15.95
N VAL A 27 32.05 5.58 -16.87
CA VAL A 27 30.61 5.31 -16.70
C VAL A 27 30.37 4.34 -15.55
N ALA A 28 31.01 3.17 -15.59
CA ALA A 28 30.76 2.10 -14.62
C ALA A 28 31.10 2.46 -13.17
N GLN A 29 32.16 3.25 -12.95
CA GLN A 29 32.65 3.55 -11.60
C GLN A 29 32.11 4.85 -10.99
N ARG A 30 31.68 5.80 -11.82
CA ARG A 30 31.24 7.13 -11.35
C ARG A 30 29.77 7.38 -11.61
N LEU A 31 29.31 7.08 -12.83
CA LEU A 31 27.96 7.46 -13.27
C LEU A 31 26.91 6.41 -12.90
N HIS A 32 27.20 5.12 -13.13
CA HIS A 32 26.28 4.03 -12.78
C HIS A 32 25.88 4.01 -11.30
N PRO A 33 26.80 4.18 -10.32
CA PRO A 33 26.40 4.25 -8.92
C PRO A 33 25.46 5.41 -8.61
N LEU A 34 25.66 6.57 -9.26
CA LEU A 34 24.79 7.73 -9.09
C LEU A 34 23.41 7.50 -9.72
N ILE A 35 23.36 7.03 -10.97
CA ILE A 35 22.11 6.66 -11.63
C ILE A 35 21.36 5.64 -10.78
N ARG A 36 22.05 4.62 -10.27
CA ARG A 36 21.42 3.60 -9.44
C ARG A 36 20.92 4.15 -8.12
N ALA A 37 21.67 5.04 -7.46
CA ALA A 37 21.22 5.69 -6.24
C ALA A 37 19.94 6.51 -6.50
N ILE A 38 19.83 7.18 -7.64
CA ILE A 38 18.65 7.95 -8.01
C ILE A 38 17.46 7.04 -8.32
N GLU A 39 17.69 5.94 -9.03
CA GLU A 39 16.64 4.93 -9.32
C GLU A 39 16.10 4.27 -8.04
N VAL A 40 16.94 4.09 -7.01
CA VAL A 40 16.55 3.42 -5.76
C VAL A 40 15.97 4.39 -4.73
N PHE A 41 16.59 5.56 -4.54
CA PHE A 41 16.28 6.48 -3.44
C PHE A 41 15.52 7.74 -3.89
N GLY A 42 15.59 8.07 -5.18
CA GLY A 42 15.05 9.30 -5.75
C GLY A 42 15.41 10.56 -4.95
N PHE A 43 14.47 11.52 -4.90
CA PHE A 43 14.60 12.75 -4.10
C PHE A 43 13.97 12.63 -2.70
N HIS A 44 13.50 11.45 -2.32
CA HIS A 44 12.78 11.20 -1.07
C HIS A 44 13.56 10.31 -0.09
N LEU A 45 14.70 9.73 -0.52
CA LEU A 45 15.56 8.79 0.21
C LEU A 45 14.88 7.45 0.52
N ALA A 46 13.73 7.47 1.20
CA ALA A 46 12.95 6.30 1.53
C ALA A 46 11.46 6.64 1.42
N THR A 47 10.67 5.72 0.87
CA THR A 47 9.21 5.82 0.92
C THR A 47 8.75 5.69 2.36
N VAL A 48 7.87 6.59 2.78
CA VAL A 48 7.23 6.55 4.10
C VAL A 48 5.82 5.98 3.94
N ASP A 49 5.51 4.96 4.72
CA ASP A 49 4.16 4.41 4.84
C ASP A 49 3.41 5.14 5.96
N LEU A 50 2.17 5.52 5.68
CA LEU A 50 1.26 6.01 6.71
C LEU A 50 0.51 4.82 7.31
N ARG A 51 0.31 4.82 8.62
CA ARG A 51 -0.45 3.76 9.32
C ARG A 51 -1.30 4.37 10.43
N GLN A 52 -2.56 3.97 10.50
CA GLN A 52 -3.49 4.34 11.56
C GLN A 52 -4.51 3.21 11.76
N SER A 53 -5.20 3.20 12.90
CA SER A 53 -6.28 2.25 13.21
C SER A 53 -7.63 2.68 12.62
N SER A 54 -8.45 1.72 12.20
CA SER A 54 -9.78 1.93 11.60
C SER A 54 -10.72 2.76 12.49
N ASP A 55 -10.71 2.53 13.81
CA ASP A 55 -11.53 3.29 14.79
C ASP A 55 -11.28 4.81 14.72
N LYS A 56 -10.05 5.23 14.41
CA LYS A 56 -9.72 6.65 14.25
C LYS A 56 -10.23 7.23 12.95
N HIS A 57 -10.34 6.43 11.89
CA HIS A 57 -10.98 6.87 10.65
C HIS A 57 -12.48 7.06 10.88
N GLU A 58 -13.12 6.09 11.53
CA GLU A 58 -14.54 6.13 11.86
C GLU A 58 -14.89 7.35 12.73
N GLU A 59 -14.11 7.63 13.79
CA GLU A 59 -14.30 8.80 14.66
C GLU A 59 -14.32 10.11 13.86
N VAL A 60 -13.38 10.27 12.92
CA VAL A 60 -13.26 11.48 12.08
C VAL A 60 -14.40 11.55 11.07
N VAL A 61 -14.74 10.45 10.41
CA VAL A 61 -15.83 10.39 9.43
C VAL A 61 -17.17 10.68 10.10
N ALA A 62 -17.43 10.12 11.28
CA ALA A 62 -18.63 10.38 12.06
C ALA A 62 -18.77 11.87 12.41
N GLU A 63 -17.67 12.51 12.84
CA GLU A 63 -17.67 13.95 13.14
C GLU A 63 -17.95 14.80 11.89
N LEU A 64 -17.28 14.49 10.77
CA LEU A 64 -17.48 15.18 9.50
C LEU A 64 -18.94 15.10 9.03
N LEU A 65 -19.55 13.91 9.09
CA LEU A 65 -20.95 13.67 8.71
C LEU A 65 -21.93 14.42 9.60
N LYS A 66 -21.70 14.41 10.91
CA LYS A 66 -22.54 15.10 11.89
C LYS A 66 -22.51 16.61 11.70
N VAL A 67 -21.33 17.19 11.52
CA VAL A 67 -21.16 18.63 11.27
C VAL A 67 -21.79 19.04 9.94
N ALA A 68 -21.64 18.22 8.90
CA ALA A 68 -22.28 18.42 7.59
C ALA A 68 -23.80 18.19 7.60
N ARG A 69 -24.37 17.72 8.73
CA ARG A 69 -25.79 17.37 8.91
C ARG A 69 -26.27 16.31 7.90
N ILE A 70 -25.41 15.37 7.55
CA ILE A 70 -25.73 14.25 6.64
C ILE A 70 -26.19 13.04 7.44
N GLU A 71 -25.41 12.63 8.44
CA GLU A 71 -25.73 11.52 9.33
C GLU A 71 -25.24 11.88 10.74
N PRO A 72 -26.15 12.03 11.73
CA PRO A 72 -25.77 12.39 13.10
C PRO A 72 -25.08 11.28 13.89
N ASP A 73 -25.32 10.00 13.57
CA ASP A 73 -24.80 8.85 14.32
C ASP A 73 -24.30 7.75 13.36
N TYR A 74 -23.23 8.06 12.64
CA TYR A 74 -22.61 7.17 11.66
C TYR A 74 -22.20 5.80 12.26
N SER A 75 -21.72 5.80 13.49
CA SER A 75 -21.25 4.59 14.17
C SER A 75 -22.36 3.61 14.52
N ALA A 76 -23.61 4.08 14.63
CA ALA A 76 -24.76 3.22 14.86
C ALA A 76 -25.28 2.55 13.57
N LEU A 77 -24.77 2.95 12.40
CA LEU A 77 -25.20 2.37 11.13
C LEU A 77 -24.71 0.92 10.98
N THR A 78 -25.53 0.11 10.31
CA THR A 78 -25.10 -1.22 9.85
C THR A 78 -24.05 -1.09 8.75
N GLU A 79 -23.21 -2.10 8.57
CA GLU A 79 -22.17 -2.10 7.53
C GLU A 79 -22.74 -1.81 6.13
N ALA A 80 -23.89 -2.38 5.79
CA ALA A 80 -24.56 -2.11 4.51
C ALA A 80 -24.98 -0.63 4.36
N ALA A 81 -25.45 -0.01 5.45
CA ALA A 81 -25.81 1.40 5.48
C ALA A 81 -24.57 2.30 5.41
N LYS A 82 -23.49 1.98 6.14
CA LYS A 82 -22.18 2.66 6.06
C LYS A 82 -21.67 2.66 4.62
N ARG A 83 -21.60 1.49 3.97
CA ARG A 83 -21.17 1.33 2.58
C ARG A 83 -21.99 2.16 1.60
N THR A 84 -23.31 2.13 1.74
CA THR A 84 -24.22 2.90 0.87
C THR A 84 -23.98 4.41 1.01
N LEU A 85 -23.86 4.88 2.25
CA LEU A 85 -23.60 6.29 2.55
C LEU A 85 -22.22 6.74 2.01
N LEU A 86 -21.17 5.98 2.31
CA LEU A 86 -19.80 6.28 1.84
C LEU A 86 -19.70 6.27 0.32
N LEU A 87 -20.34 5.31 -0.36
CA LEU A 87 -20.37 5.28 -1.83
C LEU A 87 -21.05 6.53 -2.40
N ASN A 88 -22.18 6.96 -1.83
CA ASN A 88 -22.85 8.18 -2.25
C ASN A 88 -21.93 9.41 -2.07
N LEU A 89 -21.18 9.48 -0.98
CA LEU A 89 -20.23 10.58 -0.71
C LEU A 89 -19.01 10.54 -1.63
N LEU A 90 -18.51 9.35 -1.96
CA LEU A 90 -17.43 9.16 -2.93
C LEU A 90 -17.87 9.46 -4.37
N ASN A 91 -19.18 9.45 -4.64
CA ASN A 91 -19.78 9.90 -5.89
C ASN A 91 -20.17 11.39 -5.90
N ASP A 92 -20.26 12.05 -4.74
CA ASP A 92 -20.54 13.48 -4.67
C ASP A 92 -19.28 14.27 -5.04
N ALA A 93 -19.38 15.23 -5.97
CA ALA A 93 -18.26 16.10 -6.33
C ALA A 93 -17.87 17.09 -5.22
N ARG A 94 -18.78 17.35 -4.26
CA ARG A 94 -18.55 18.27 -3.14
C ARG A 94 -17.72 17.62 -2.04
N THR A 95 -16.99 18.46 -1.33
CA THR A 95 -16.27 18.06 -0.11
C THR A 95 -17.25 17.94 1.05
N LEU A 96 -17.03 16.96 1.92
CA LEU A 96 -17.77 16.75 3.15
C LEU A 96 -17.43 17.81 4.22
N GLN A 97 -16.18 18.29 4.24
CA GLN A 97 -15.77 19.35 5.16
C GLN A 97 -16.57 20.65 4.97
N VAL A 98 -17.14 21.17 6.05
CA VAL A 98 -17.89 22.42 6.09
C VAL A 98 -16.93 23.58 6.34
N GLN A 99 -16.88 24.53 5.41
CA GLN A 99 -16.04 25.72 5.52
C GLN A 99 -16.46 26.58 6.72
N GLY A 100 -15.51 26.92 7.59
CA GLY A 100 -15.74 27.74 8.80
C GLY A 100 -16.37 27.00 9.98
N ALA A 101 -16.55 25.68 9.89
CA ALA A 101 -16.94 24.87 11.04
C ALA A 101 -15.74 24.56 11.95
N ASP A 102 -16.00 24.50 13.25
CA ASP A 102 -15.02 24.06 14.24
C ASP A 102 -15.08 22.53 14.38
N TYR A 103 -13.95 21.88 14.14
CA TYR A 103 -13.78 20.44 14.36
C TYR A 103 -12.94 20.20 15.61
N SER A 104 -13.02 18.98 16.14
CA SER A 104 -12.22 18.55 17.28
C SER A 104 -10.72 18.59 16.95
N ALA A 105 -9.90 18.71 18.00
CA ALA A 105 -8.45 18.63 17.85
C ALA A 105 -8.00 17.29 17.24
N HIS A 106 -8.73 16.21 17.51
CA HIS A 106 -8.48 14.90 16.93
C HIS A 106 -8.73 14.90 15.42
N ALA A 107 -9.90 15.34 14.96
CA ALA A 107 -10.22 15.43 13.53
C ALA A 107 -9.25 16.35 12.78
N HIS A 108 -8.87 17.48 13.38
CA HIS A 108 -7.85 18.35 12.81
C HIS A 108 -6.49 17.67 12.67
N SER A 109 -6.05 16.92 13.69
CA SER A 109 -4.79 16.17 13.68
C SER A 109 -4.79 15.11 12.58
N GLU A 110 -5.81 14.26 12.50
CA GLU A 110 -5.87 13.18 11.50
C GLU A 110 -5.95 13.73 10.08
N LEU A 111 -6.80 14.73 9.81
CA LEU A 111 -6.87 15.37 8.49
C LEU A 111 -5.55 16.06 8.10
N SER A 112 -4.78 16.57 9.07
CA SER A 112 -3.48 17.19 8.79
C SER A 112 -2.46 16.19 8.24
N ILE A 113 -2.53 14.92 8.63
CA ILE A 113 -1.65 13.85 8.13
C ILE A 113 -1.87 13.66 6.62
N PHE A 114 -3.12 13.55 6.17
CA PHE A 114 -3.44 13.41 4.75
C PHE A 114 -3.04 14.66 3.94
N ARG A 115 -3.28 15.86 4.46
CA ARG A 115 -2.85 17.11 3.81
C ARG A 115 -1.33 17.20 3.71
N MET A 116 -0.62 16.80 4.76
CA MET A 116 0.84 16.75 4.75
C MET A 116 1.35 15.72 3.75
N ALA A 117 0.68 14.56 3.64
CA ALA A 117 1.03 13.55 2.66
C ALA A 117 0.95 14.08 1.22
N LYS A 118 -0.09 14.85 0.91
CA LYS A 118 -0.22 15.55 -0.37
C LYS A 118 0.95 16.50 -0.62
N VAL A 119 1.26 17.38 0.34
CA VAL A 119 2.38 18.33 0.25
C VAL A 119 3.72 17.62 0.03
N MET A 120 3.96 16.50 0.74
CA MET A 120 5.20 15.73 0.61
C MET A 120 5.32 15.08 -0.78
N ARG A 121 4.21 14.57 -1.34
CA ARG A 121 4.21 14.01 -2.70
C ARG A 121 4.39 15.07 -3.78
N GLU A 122 3.83 16.25 -3.61
CA GLU A 122 4.05 17.39 -4.52
C GLU A 122 5.51 17.84 -4.49
N ARG A 123 6.17 17.78 -3.33
CA ARG A 123 7.56 18.24 -3.15
C ARG A 123 8.62 17.20 -3.52
N PHE A 124 8.39 15.94 -3.19
CA PHE A 124 9.40 14.87 -3.28
C PHE A 124 9.02 13.75 -4.26
N GLY A 125 7.89 13.91 -4.96
CA GLY A 125 7.40 12.96 -5.94
C GLY A 125 6.47 11.90 -5.35
N HIS A 126 5.75 11.20 -6.23
CA HIS A 126 4.72 10.23 -5.84
C HIS A 126 5.27 9.02 -5.06
N GLN A 127 6.56 8.71 -5.18
CA GLN A 127 7.24 7.63 -4.46
C GLN A 127 7.54 7.97 -2.99
N ALA A 128 7.47 9.24 -2.59
CA ALA A 128 7.76 9.65 -1.22
C ALA A 128 6.77 9.04 -0.21
N ILE A 129 5.49 8.97 -0.59
CA ILE A 129 4.42 8.33 0.19
C ILE A 129 3.51 7.63 -0.80
N ARG A 130 3.38 6.31 -0.66
CA ARG A 130 2.59 5.47 -1.57
C ARG A 130 1.42 4.77 -0.90
N HIS A 131 1.55 4.48 0.39
CA HIS A 131 0.65 3.58 1.10
C HIS A 131 0.03 4.26 2.30
N TYR A 132 -1.24 3.95 2.50
CA TYR A 132 -1.96 4.23 3.74
C TYR A 132 -2.49 2.91 4.30
N ILE A 133 -1.90 2.46 5.41
CA ILE A 133 -2.17 1.18 6.04
C ILE A 133 -3.24 1.36 7.12
N ILE A 134 -4.28 0.53 7.06
CA ILE A 134 -5.38 0.50 8.03
C ILE A 134 -5.17 -0.68 8.97
N SER A 135 -4.75 -0.40 10.19
CA SER A 135 -4.68 -1.42 11.25
C SER A 135 -6.09 -1.82 11.67
N HIS A 136 -6.27 -3.07 12.11
CA HIS A 136 -7.58 -3.59 12.51
C HIS A 136 -8.66 -3.41 11.43
N THR A 137 -8.37 -3.85 10.20
CA THR A 137 -9.40 -3.86 9.14
C THR A 137 -10.34 -5.04 9.35
N GLU A 138 -11.62 -4.76 9.58
CA GLU A 138 -12.66 -5.76 9.87
C GLU A 138 -13.78 -5.73 8.82
N THR A 139 -13.96 -4.62 8.10
CA THR A 139 -15.08 -4.41 7.18
C THR A 139 -14.70 -3.68 5.89
N VAL A 140 -15.65 -3.58 4.95
CA VAL A 140 -15.46 -2.82 3.71
C VAL A 140 -15.53 -1.32 3.97
N SER A 141 -16.34 -0.87 4.93
CA SER A 141 -16.44 0.54 5.29
C SER A 141 -15.11 1.12 5.75
N ASP A 142 -14.27 0.38 6.48
CA ASP A 142 -12.92 0.82 6.89
C ASP A 142 -12.08 1.31 5.69
N LEU A 143 -12.11 0.57 4.58
CA LEU A 143 -11.40 0.92 3.34
C LEU A 143 -12.01 2.16 2.67
N LEU A 144 -13.35 2.24 2.65
CA LEU A 144 -14.09 3.34 2.03
C LEU A 144 -13.96 4.65 2.83
N GLU A 145 -13.86 4.58 4.16
CA GLU A 145 -13.61 5.72 5.05
C GLU A 145 -12.27 6.37 4.73
N VAL A 146 -11.20 5.59 4.59
CA VAL A 146 -9.89 6.12 4.20
C VAL A 146 -9.91 6.69 2.79
N LEU A 147 -10.62 6.09 1.83
CA LEU A 147 -10.80 6.69 0.51
C LEU A 147 -11.52 8.04 0.59
N LEU A 148 -12.54 8.16 1.45
CA LEU A 148 -13.25 9.41 1.67
C LEU A 148 -12.32 10.46 2.29
N LEU A 149 -11.52 10.11 3.30
CA LEU A 149 -10.54 11.00 3.90
C LEU A 149 -9.46 11.43 2.90
N GLN A 150 -9.02 10.53 2.01
CA GLN A 150 -8.13 10.88 0.90
C GLN A 150 -8.78 11.85 -0.08
N LYS A 151 -10.05 11.68 -0.42
CA LYS A 151 -10.82 12.65 -1.24
C LYS A 151 -10.88 14.02 -0.56
N GLU A 152 -11.18 14.04 0.73
CA GLU A 152 -11.27 15.26 1.55
C GLU A 152 -9.93 16.02 1.67
N ALA A 153 -8.80 15.32 1.56
CA ALA A 153 -7.47 15.94 1.49
C ALA A 153 -7.00 16.25 0.05
N GLY A 154 -7.76 15.84 -0.96
CA GLY A 154 -7.42 15.98 -2.38
C GLY A 154 -6.31 15.02 -2.85
N LEU A 155 -6.13 13.89 -2.16
CA LEU A 155 -5.33 12.73 -2.59
C LEU A 155 -6.14 11.82 -3.52
N MET A 156 -7.45 11.73 -3.32
CA MET A 156 -8.35 11.17 -4.32
C MET A 156 -8.96 12.30 -5.15
N ARG A 157 -8.91 12.17 -6.48
CA ARG A 157 -9.36 13.16 -7.45
C ARG A 157 -10.45 12.58 -8.33
N GLY A 158 -11.52 13.33 -8.57
CA GLY A 158 -12.73 12.83 -9.25
C GLY A 158 -13.62 11.99 -8.32
N THR A 159 -14.69 11.44 -8.88
CA THR A 159 -15.71 10.64 -8.17
C THR A 159 -15.70 9.20 -8.67
N LEU A 160 -16.12 8.23 -7.85
CA LEU A 160 -16.04 6.80 -8.20
C LEU A 160 -16.85 6.43 -9.45
N ASP A 161 -18.00 7.08 -9.63
CA ASP A 161 -18.88 6.96 -10.79
C ASP A 161 -18.36 7.66 -12.07
N ALA A 162 -17.22 8.37 -11.97
CA ALA A 162 -16.58 9.05 -13.09
C ALA A 162 -15.10 8.64 -13.20
N ARG A 163 -14.20 9.62 -13.33
CA ARG A 163 -12.76 9.40 -13.50
C ARG A 163 -11.98 9.51 -12.19
N ALA A 164 -12.43 8.83 -11.15
CA ALA A 164 -11.70 8.76 -9.88
C ALA A 164 -10.27 8.23 -10.08
N HIS A 165 -9.31 8.90 -9.48
CA HIS A 165 -7.91 8.49 -9.36
C HIS A 165 -7.49 8.72 -7.92
N ASN A 166 -6.85 7.73 -7.30
CA ASN A 166 -6.38 7.83 -5.93
C ASN A 166 -4.86 7.81 -5.87
N ASP A 167 -4.32 8.60 -4.96
CA ASP A 167 -2.88 8.87 -4.91
C ASP A 167 -2.12 7.94 -3.97
N LEU A 168 -2.77 7.47 -2.89
CA LEU A 168 -2.19 6.48 -1.97
C LEU A 168 -2.99 5.18 -2.05
N ILE A 169 -2.29 4.06 -2.14
CA ILE A 169 -2.88 2.73 -2.07
C ILE A 169 -3.43 2.53 -0.66
N VAL A 170 -4.72 2.24 -0.55
CA VAL A 170 -5.35 1.83 0.73
C VAL A 170 -4.97 0.38 0.98
N VAL A 171 -4.21 0.15 2.05
CA VAL A 171 -3.65 -1.15 2.41
C VAL A 171 -4.37 -1.67 3.65
N PRO A 172 -5.30 -2.63 3.54
CA PRO A 172 -5.86 -3.26 4.71
C PRO A 172 -4.79 -4.10 5.41
N LEU A 173 -4.81 -4.08 6.74
CA LEU A 173 -3.97 -4.93 7.58
C LEU A 173 -4.88 -5.87 8.39
N PHE A 174 -4.80 -7.16 8.07
CA PHE A 174 -5.53 -8.22 8.75
C PHE A 174 -4.63 -8.85 9.83
N GLU A 175 -5.01 -8.70 11.10
CA GLU A 175 -4.12 -8.97 12.25
C GLU A 175 -4.63 -10.09 13.17
N THR A 176 -5.94 -10.34 13.24
CA THR A 176 -6.51 -11.44 14.03
C THR A 176 -6.78 -12.68 13.19
N ILE A 177 -7.07 -13.82 13.83
CA ILE A 177 -7.48 -15.04 13.12
C ILE A 177 -8.79 -14.82 12.36
N GLU A 178 -9.72 -14.06 12.94
CA GLU A 178 -10.98 -13.74 12.29
C GLU A 178 -10.76 -12.83 11.07
N ASP A 179 -9.95 -11.79 11.22
CA ASP A 179 -9.58 -10.88 10.13
C ASP A 179 -8.95 -11.64 8.96
N LEU A 180 -8.01 -12.54 9.23
CA LEU A 180 -7.34 -13.35 8.21
C LEU A 180 -8.33 -14.24 7.44
N ARG A 181 -9.31 -14.83 8.14
CA ARG A 181 -10.37 -15.62 7.49
C ARG A 181 -11.30 -14.75 6.63
N ASN A 182 -11.50 -13.50 7.02
CA ASN A 182 -12.34 -12.53 6.33
C ASN A 182 -11.59 -11.69 5.28
N ALA A 183 -10.26 -11.81 5.17
CA ALA A 183 -9.45 -11.02 4.26
C ALA A 183 -9.91 -11.10 2.80
N ALA A 184 -10.05 -12.31 2.26
CA ALA A 184 -10.52 -12.50 0.88
C ALA A 184 -12.00 -12.11 0.69
N PRO A 185 -12.95 -12.47 1.57
CA PRO A 185 -14.32 -11.95 1.53
C PRO A 185 -14.41 -10.42 1.51
N ILE A 186 -13.73 -9.72 2.42
CA ILE A 186 -13.73 -8.24 2.50
C ILE A 186 -13.20 -7.65 1.19
N MET A 187 -12.06 -8.14 0.70
CA MET A 187 -11.48 -7.64 -0.54
C MET A 187 -12.36 -7.92 -1.76
N ARG A 188 -13.03 -9.08 -1.81
CA ARG A 188 -13.99 -9.40 -2.87
C ARG A 188 -15.15 -8.42 -2.88
N GLU A 189 -15.70 -8.12 -1.71
CA GLU A 189 -16.80 -7.16 -1.57
C GLU A 189 -16.36 -5.72 -1.85
N PHE A 190 -15.14 -5.34 -1.47
CA PHE A 190 -14.55 -4.04 -1.79
C PHE A 190 -14.41 -3.85 -3.30
N TYR A 191 -13.86 -4.83 -4.03
CA TYR A 191 -13.75 -4.75 -5.49
C TYR A 191 -15.09 -4.86 -6.22
N ALA A 192 -16.12 -5.39 -5.56
CA ALA A 192 -17.50 -5.37 -6.07
C ALA A 192 -18.20 -4.02 -5.90
N VAL A 193 -17.65 -3.08 -5.11
CA VAL A 193 -18.21 -1.73 -5.00
C VAL A 193 -18.03 -0.99 -6.34
N PRO A 194 -19.10 -0.41 -6.92
CA PRO A 194 -19.02 0.29 -8.19
C PRO A 194 -17.94 1.37 -8.21
N GLY A 195 -17.11 1.35 -9.26
CA GLY A 195 -16.04 2.33 -9.48
C GLY A 195 -14.69 1.99 -8.83
N ILE A 196 -14.63 1.09 -7.84
CA ILE A 196 -13.37 0.76 -7.14
C ILE A 196 -12.34 0.15 -8.10
N LYS A 197 -12.68 -0.93 -8.80
CA LYS A 197 -11.77 -1.59 -9.76
C LYS A 197 -11.22 -0.61 -10.81
N ALA A 198 -12.10 0.23 -11.35
CA ALA A 198 -11.74 1.22 -12.35
C ALA A 198 -10.84 2.33 -11.79
N MET A 199 -11.08 2.77 -10.55
CA MET A 199 -10.25 3.74 -9.84
C MET A 199 -8.87 3.17 -9.54
N VAL A 200 -8.77 1.95 -9.00
CA VAL A 200 -7.49 1.26 -8.76
C VAL A 200 -6.69 1.10 -10.06
N THR A 201 -7.35 0.68 -11.14
CA THR A 201 -6.73 0.54 -12.47
C THR A 201 -6.11 1.85 -12.94
N ARG A 202 -6.87 2.95 -12.87
CA ARG A 202 -6.36 4.29 -13.24
C ARG A 202 -5.24 4.80 -12.34
N SER A 203 -5.16 4.27 -11.12
CA SER A 203 -4.19 4.68 -10.08
C SER A 203 -2.90 3.86 -10.11
N GLY A 204 -2.68 3.05 -11.15
CA GLY A 204 -1.48 2.23 -11.35
C GLY A 204 -1.72 0.73 -11.24
N ALA A 205 -2.95 0.28 -10.99
CA ALA A 205 -3.33 -1.13 -10.93
C ALA A 205 -2.48 -1.96 -9.95
N GLU A 206 -2.16 -1.39 -8.78
CA GLU A 206 -1.51 -2.11 -7.68
C GLU A 206 -2.46 -2.19 -6.46
N GLN A 207 -2.49 -3.34 -5.80
CA GLN A 207 -3.12 -3.52 -4.49
C GLN A 207 -2.14 -4.21 -3.55
N ASP A 208 -1.74 -3.48 -2.51
CA ASP A 208 -1.05 -4.07 -1.37
C ASP A 208 -2.07 -4.55 -0.33
N ILE A 209 -1.81 -5.71 0.27
CA ILE A 209 -2.55 -6.22 1.44
C ILE A 209 -1.53 -6.62 2.50
N MET A 210 -1.67 -6.10 3.71
CA MET A 210 -0.75 -6.39 4.81
C MET A 210 -1.30 -7.51 5.70
N LEU A 211 -0.41 -8.43 6.09
CA LEU A 211 -0.74 -9.58 6.92
C LEU A 211 0.05 -9.53 8.23
N GLY A 212 -0.66 -9.52 9.36
CA GLY A 212 -0.08 -9.36 10.69
C GLY A 212 0.23 -10.68 11.38
N TYR A 213 1.48 -11.15 11.33
CA TYR A 213 1.89 -12.43 11.91
C TYR A 213 1.95 -12.43 13.44
N SER A 214 2.52 -11.37 14.04
CA SER A 214 2.74 -11.34 15.48
C SER A 214 1.45 -11.23 16.27
N ASP A 215 0.47 -10.52 15.73
CA ASP A 215 -0.80 -10.27 16.41
C ASP A 215 -1.74 -11.47 16.24
N SER A 216 -1.76 -12.11 15.07
CA SER A 216 -2.50 -13.36 14.84
C SER A 216 -1.95 -14.52 15.69
N ASN A 217 -0.65 -14.52 15.96
CA ASN A 217 -0.02 -15.47 16.87
C ASN A 217 -0.41 -15.23 18.34
N LYS A 218 -0.58 -13.97 18.77
CA LYS A 218 -1.08 -13.66 20.13
C LYS A 218 -2.54 -14.09 20.30
N ASP A 219 -3.32 -13.98 19.22
CA ASP A 219 -4.74 -14.33 19.19
C ASP A 219 -4.99 -15.84 19.14
N GLY A 220 -4.47 -16.53 18.10
CA GLY A 220 -4.76 -17.95 17.84
C GLY A 220 -3.64 -18.95 18.15
N GLY A 221 -2.47 -18.46 18.58
CA GLY A 221 -1.25 -19.26 18.70
C GLY A 221 -0.57 -19.56 17.36
N ILE A 222 0.69 -20.01 17.42
CA ILE A 222 1.59 -20.05 16.25
C ILE A 222 1.11 -20.96 15.13
N PHE A 223 0.56 -22.13 15.47
CA PHE A 223 0.12 -23.11 14.49
C PHE A 223 -1.10 -22.59 13.71
N THR A 224 -2.15 -22.17 14.44
CA THR A 224 -3.37 -21.62 13.86
C THR A 224 -3.05 -20.38 13.02
N SER A 225 -2.25 -19.47 13.56
CA SER A 225 -1.81 -18.26 12.87
C SER A 225 -1.15 -18.58 11.52
N ASN A 226 -0.14 -19.45 11.50
CA ASN A 226 0.56 -19.78 10.26
C ASN A 226 -0.36 -20.47 9.24
N TRP A 227 -1.26 -21.33 9.70
CA TRP A 227 -2.22 -22.01 8.82
C TRP A 227 -3.22 -21.04 8.21
N GLU A 228 -3.76 -20.11 9.00
CA GLU A 228 -4.74 -19.13 8.51
C GLU A 228 -4.10 -18.07 7.62
N LEU A 229 -2.85 -17.66 7.89
CA LEU A 229 -2.06 -16.83 6.97
C LEU A 229 -1.90 -17.50 5.61
N TYR A 230 -1.46 -18.77 5.60
CA TYR A 230 -1.30 -19.55 4.38
C TYR A 230 -2.61 -19.65 3.58
N ARG A 231 -3.73 -19.89 4.27
CA ARG A 231 -5.05 -19.95 3.64
C ARG A 231 -5.52 -18.61 3.10
N ALA A 232 -5.32 -17.53 3.86
CA ALA A 232 -5.70 -16.18 3.45
C ALA A 232 -4.92 -15.74 2.21
N GLU A 233 -3.62 -16.00 2.17
CA GLU A 233 -2.75 -15.71 1.03
C GLU A 233 -3.21 -16.42 -0.24
N ILE A 234 -3.52 -17.72 -0.18
CA ILE A 234 -4.07 -18.48 -1.32
C ILE A 234 -5.41 -17.90 -1.77
N ALA A 235 -6.33 -17.66 -0.84
CA ALA A 235 -7.67 -17.16 -1.17
C ALA A 235 -7.63 -15.76 -1.81
N LEU A 236 -6.69 -14.92 -1.38
CA LEU A 236 -6.44 -13.61 -2.00
C LEU A 236 -5.84 -13.75 -3.40
N VAL A 237 -4.88 -14.66 -3.59
CA VAL A 237 -4.33 -14.96 -4.92
C VAL A 237 -5.42 -15.40 -5.89
N GLU A 238 -6.25 -16.36 -5.48
CA GLU A 238 -7.39 -16.85 -6.27
C GLU A 238 -8.37 -15.72 -6.61
N LEU A 239 -8.72 -14.87 -5.64
CA LEU A 239 -9.58 -13.70 -5.87
C LEU A 239 -9.03 -12.77 -6.96
N PHE A 240 -7.75 -12.41 -6.90
CA PHE A 240 -7.17 -11.50 -7.88
C PHE A 240 -7.00 -12.14 -9.26
N ASP A 241 -6.76 -13.45 -9.32
CA ASP A 241 -6.78 -14.20 -10.59
C ASP A 241 -8.18 -14.22 -11.21
N GLU A 242 -9.23 -14.46 -10.42
CA GLU A 242 -10.61 -14.35 -10.88
C GLU A 242 -10.94 -12.94 -11.38
N LEU A 243 -10.58 -11.91 -10.63
CA LEU A 243 -10.82 -10.51 -10.98
C LEU A 243 -10.12 -10.12 -12.29
N ASN A 244 -8.90 -10.61 -12.51
CA ASN A 244 -8.13 -10.33 -13.72
C ASN A 244 -8.58 -11.20 -14.91
N ALA A 245 -9.01 -12.44 -14.66
CA ALA A 245 -9.52 -13.33 -15.71
C ALA A 245 -10.82 -12.83 -16.33
N GLN A 246 -11.69 -12.17 -15.54
CA GLN A 246 -12.92 -11.53 -16.04
C GLN A 246 -12.66 -10.49 -17.14
N ASP A 247 -11.47 -9.89 -17.15
CA ASP A 247 -11.10 -8.86 -18.11
C ASP A 247 -10.15 -9.37 -19.21
N ALA A 248 -9.76 -10.64 -19.20
CA ALA A 248 -8.71 -11.21 -20.08
C ALA A 248 -9.04 -11.17 -21.60
N GLY A 249 -10.27 -10.79 -21.96
CA GLY A 249 -10.70 -10.57 -23.34
C GLY A 249 -10.63 -9.12 -23.83
N ASP A 250 -10.36 -8.16 -22.94
CA ASP A 250 -10.23 -6.74 -23.27
C ASP A 250 -8.74 -6.35 -23.32
N VAL A 251 -8.26 -6.02 -24.52
CA VAL A 251 -6.86 -5.62 -24.75
C VAL A 251 -6.51 -4.31 -24.01
N ALA A 252 -7.52 -3.52 -23.61
CA ALA A 252 -7.34 -2.31 -22.82
C ALA A 252 -7.39 -2.58 -21.30
N ALA A 253 -7.76 -3.78 -20.86
CA ALA A 253 -7.83 -4.10 -19.44
C ALA A 253 -6.43 -4.18 -18.83
N THR A 254 -6.26 -3.55 -17.68
CA THR A 254 -5.01 -3.56 -16.93
C THR A 254 -5.13 -4.55 -15.79
N THR A 255 -4.22 -5.52 -15.74
CA THR A 255 -4.13 -6.48 -14.63
C THR A 255 -3.82 -5.78 -13.33
N ILE A 256 -4.63 -6.00 -12.31
CA ILE A 256 -4.34 -5.52 -10.96
C ILE A 256 -3.29 -6.44 -10.34
N GLN A 257 -2.14 -5.87 -10.01
CA GLN A 257 -1.03 -6.54 -9.34
C GLN A 257 -1.29 -6.58 -7.83
N LEU A 258 -1.57 -7.78 -7.32
CA LEU A 258 -1.61 -8.05 -5.89
C LEU A 258 -0.18 -8.16 -5.34
N ARG A 259 0.12 -7.43 -4.26
CA ARG A 259 1.37 -7.56 -3.50
C ARG A 259 1.07 -7.83 -2.03
N MET A 260 1.59 -8.93 -1.51
CA MET A 260 1.53 -9.22 -0.08
C MET A 260 2.57 -8.38 0.68
N PHE A 261 2.12 -7.72 1.74
CA PHE A 261 2.98 -7.02 2.68
C PHE A 261 3.07 -7.81 3.98
N HIS A 262 4.19 -8.50 4.16
CA HIS A 262 4.42 -9.33 5.32
C HIS A 262 4.82 -8.49 6.54
N GLY A 263 3.93 -8.46 7.53
CA GLY A 263 4.12 -7.73 8.79
C GLY A 263 5.12 -8.38 9.75
N ARG A 264 5.23 -7.79 10.94
CA ARG A 264 6.14 -8.23 11.99
C ARG A 264 5.85 -9.66 12.43
N GLY A 265 6.89 -10.48 12.58
CA GLY A 265 6.82 -11.70 13.41
C GLY A 265 6.71 -13.02 12.66
N GLY A 266 6.57 -12.99 11.33
CA GLY A 266 6.69 -14.20 10.50
C GLY A 266 8.12 -14.75 10.50
N THR A 267 8.27 -16.00 10.07
CA THR A 267 9.57 -16.65 9.82
C THR A 267 10.46 -15.79 8.92
N VAL A 268 9.86 -15.03 7.99
CA VAL A 268 10.53 -14.11 7.05
C VAL A 268 11.23 -12.93 7.74
N GLY A 269 10.59 -12.32 8.77
CA GLY A 269 11.02 -11.05 9.36
C GLY A 269 11.81 -11.13 10.67
N ARG A 270 11.85 -12.31 11.32
CA ARG A 270 12.51 -12.47 12.64
C ARG A 270 13.95 -12.96 12.60
N GLY A 271 14.51 -13.28 11.43
CA GLY A 271 15.87 -13.82 11.34
C GLY A 271 16.09 -15.12 12.15
N GLY A 272 15.02 -15.76 12.62
CA GLY A 272 15.06 -17.01 13.39
C GLY A 272 15.25 -18.26 12.52
N GLY A 273 15.17 -18.09 11.20
CA GLY A 273 15.53 -19.05 10.16
C GLY A 273 15.95 -18.30 8.89
N PRO A 274 16.47 -18.98 7.86
CA PRO A 274 16.92 -18.33 6.64
C PRO A 274 15.75 -17.61 5.95
N SER A 275 15.83 -16.28 5.79
CA SER A 275 14.79 -15.51 5.05
C SER A 275 14.53 -16.08 3.66
N TYR A 276 15.55 -16.69 3.04
CA TYR A 276 15.44 -17.42 1.78
C TYR A 276 14.38 -18.53 1.81
N GLU A 277 14.51 -19.47 2.75
CA GLU A 277 13.60 -20.61 2.88
C GLU A 277 12.19 -20.16 3.24
N ALA A 278 12.07 -19.11 4.06
CA ALA A 278 10.78 -18.55 4.44
C ALA A 278 10.03 -17.91 3.26
N ILE A 279 10.76 -17.35 2.28
CA ILE A 279 10.18 -16.80 1.04
C ILE A 279 9.80 -17.93 0.09
N LEU A 280 10.65 -18.94 -0.07
CA LEU A 280 10.32 -20.12 -0.89
C LEU A 280 9.13 -20.92 -0.34
N ALA A 281 8.92 -20.88 0.97
CA ALA A 281 7.80 -21.56 1.63
C ALA A 281 6.48 -20.79 1.52
N GLN A 282 6.47 -19.58 0.95
CA GLN A 282 5.21 -18.86 0.71
C GLN A 282 4.33 -19.64 -0.28
N PRO A 283 3.00 -19.54 -0.18
CA PRO A 283 2.11 -20.22 -1.10
C PRO A 283 2.38 -19.84 -2.56
N PRO A 284 2.16 -20.75 -3.53
CA PRO A 284 2.34 -20.47 -4.95
C PRO A 284 1.55 -19.23 -5.39
N GLY A 285 2.19 -18.38 -6.20
CA GLY A 285 1.53 -17.19 -6.75
C GLY A 285 1.35 -16.03 -5.77
N THR A 286 1.90 -16.07 -4.56
CA THR A 286 1.86 -14.94 -3.60
C THR A 286 3.00 -13.95 -3.79
N VAL A 287 4.15 -14.40 -4.29
CA VAL A 287 5.35 -13.58 -4.54
C VAL A 287 5.24 -12.86 -5.89
N ARG A 288 4.95 -13.56 -7.00
CA ARG A 288 4.78 -12.95 -8.35
C ARG A 288 5.89 -11.95 -8.73
N GLY A 289 7.14 -12.28 -8.40
CA GLY A 289 8.30 -11.40 -8.64
C GLY A 289 8.38 -10.15 -7.76
N GLN A 290 7.53 -10.04 -6.72
CA GLN A 290 7.50 -8.93 -5.79
C GLN A 290 7.55 -9.44 -4.34
N ILE A 291 8.25 -8.70 -3.48
CA ILE A 291 8.20 -8.96 -2.05
C ILE A 291 8.21 -7.64 -1.30
N ARG A 292 7.36 -7.55 -0.28
CA ARG A 292 7.37 -6.46 0.68
C ARG A 292 7.30 -7.04 2.08
N LEU A 293 8.28 -6.70 2.90
CA LEU A 293 8.43 -7.24 4.24
C LEU A 293 8.80 -6.13 5.23
N THR A 294 8.37 -6.31 6.48
CA THR A 294 8.77 -5.43 7.58
C THR A 294 10.08 -5.94 8.19
N GLU A 295 11.16 -5.18 8.06
CA GLU A 295 12.39 -5.42 8.84
C GLU A 295 12.24 -4.83 10.24
N GLN A 296 12.47 -5.66 11.26
CA GLN A 296 12.37 -5.21 12.64
C GLN A 296 13.57 -4.34 13.04
N GLY A 297 13.33 -3.30 13.84
CA GLY A 297 14.40 -2.41 14.32
C GLY A 297 15.54 -3.16 15.02
N GLU A 298 15.19 -4.20 15.78
CA GLU A 298 16.14 -5.07 16.48
C GLU A 298 17.05 -5.88 15.54
N VAL A 299 16.66 -6.13 14.27
CA VAL A 299 17.48 -6.88 13.29
C VAL A 299 18.21 -6.00 12.29
N ILE A 300 17.93 -4.69 12.24
CA ILE A 300 18.58 -3.77 11.28
C ILE A 300 20.10 -3.79 11.43
N GLY A 301 20.60 -3.76 12.67
CA GLY A 301 22.03 -3.76 12.94
C GLY A 301 22.73 -5.02 12.43
N SER A 302 22.14 -6.20 12.63
CA SER A 302 22.75 -7.46 12.17
C SER A 302 22.68 -7.64 10.66
N LYS A 303 21.64 -7.12 10.00
CA LYS A 303 21.43 -7.27 8.54
C LYS A 303 22.11 -6.21 7.69
N TYR A 304 22.22 -4.96 8.18
CA TYR A 304 22.59 -3.82 7.32
C TYR A 304 23.73 -2.94 7.87
N ALA A 305 24.26 -3.17 9.08
CA ALA A 305 25.32 -2.31 9.63
C ALA A 305 26.67 -2.40 8.88
N ASN A 306 26.91 -3.49 8.15
CA ASN A 306 28.08 -3.65 7.30
C ASN A 306 27.64 -3.74 5.83
N PRO A 307 28.24 -2.97 4.90
CA PRO A 307 27.84 -2.99 3.50
C PRO A 307 27.91 -4.37 2.81
N GLU A 308 28.88 -5.21 3.16
CA GLU A 308 29.00 -6.56 2.60
C GLU A 308 27.89 -7.49 3.12
N ILE A 309 27.56 -7.38 4.41
CA ILE A 309 26.45 -8.15 5.01
C ILE A 309 25.12 -7.67 4.42
N GLY A 310 24.91 -6.36 4.33
CA GLY A 310 23.72 -5.77 3.71
C GLY A 310 23.54 -6.21 2.27
N ARG A 311 24.62 -6.23 1.48
CA ARG A 311 24.61 -6.75 0.11
C ARG A 311 24.20 -8.23 0.07
N ARG A 312 24.79 -9.10 0.89
CA ARG A 312 24.42 -10.53 0.94
C ARG A 312 22.97 -10.74 1.35
N ASN A 313 22.47 -9.93 2.27
CA ASN A 313 21.06 -9.97 2.68
C ASN A 313 20.14 -9.60 1.51
N LEU A 314 20.44 -8.51 0.79
CA LEU A 314 19.69 -8.11 -0.41
C LEU A 314 19.78 -9.17 -1.52
N GLU A 315 20.96 -9.75 -1.77
CA GLU A 315 21.16 -10.84 -2.75
C GLU A 315 20.29 -12.06 -2.39
N THR A 316 20.21 -12.41 -1.11
CA THR A 316 19.39 -13.52 -0.61
C THR A 316 17.90 -13.26 -0.84
N LEU A 317 17.42 -12.05 -0.53
CA LEU A 317 16.02 -11.67 -0.75
C LEU A 317 15.67 -11.73 -2.25
N VAL A 318 16.50 -11.13 -3.10
CA VAL A 318 16.28 -11.12 -4.56
C VAL A 318 16.30 -12.54 -5.13
N ALA A 319 17.27 -13.38 -4.73
CA ALA A 319 17.37 -14.75 -5.21
C ALA A 319 16.13 -15.57 -4.83
N ALA A 320 15.67 -15.46 -3.57
CA ALA A 320 14.48 -16.17 -3.11
C ALA A 320 13.21 -15.71 -3.84
N THR A 321 13.05 -14.40 -4.06
CA THR A 321 11.92 -13.86 -4.81
C THR A 321 11.90 -14.36 -6.25
N LEU A 322 13.05 -14.41 -6.92
CA LEU A 322 13.14 -14.90 -8.30
C LEU A 322 12.83 -16.41 -8.41
N GLU A 323 13.24 -17.22 -7.43
CA GLU A 323 12.96 -18.67 -7.45
C GLU A 323 11.52 -19.00 -7.02
N ALA A 324 10.90 -18.19 -6.16
CA ALA A 324 9.52 -18.36 -5.70
C ALA A 324 8.44 -17.88 -6.71
N THR A 325 8.84 -17.41 -7.90
CA THR A 325 7.92 -16.81 -8.90
C THR A 325 7.32 -17.86 -9.82
#